data_AF-A0A0D0DZP2-F1
#
_entry.id   AF-A0A0D0DZP2-F1
#
_cell.length_a   1.000
_cell.length_b   1.000
_cell.length_c   1.000
_cell.angle_alpha   90.00
_cell.angle_beta   90.00
_cell.angle_gamma   90.00
#
_symmetry.space_group_name_H-M   'P 1'
#
loop_
_entity.id
_entity.type
_entity.pdbx_description
1 polymer ?
#
loop_
_entity_poly.entity_id
_entity_poly.type
_entity_poly.pdbx_seq_one_letter_code
_entity_poly.pdbx_strand_id
1 'polypeptide(L)'
;MHPTLVCLSKASRRALTPKRGNKDFYKGTRQATLPGGLRTGAPGRFVIRGTAKYRLLDEKVRVFVGPGIEEISNSELKPYVYGAARLSSQDRRDAQLLVPMLPGTKVKQWRRDAEVSRMDTSSEQS
;
A
#
# COMPACT_ATOMS: atom_id res chain seq x y z
N MET A 1 -33.25 20.12 -23.62
CA MET A 1 -33.79 18.75 -23.43
C MET A 1 -32.78 17.77 -24.00
N HIS A 2 -32.20 16.87 -23.20
CA HIS A 2 -31.28 15.83 -23.69
C HIS A 2 -32.03 14.50 -23.76
N PRO A 3 -32.64 14.16 -24.91
CA PRO A 3 -33.51 12.97 -25.06
C PRO A 3 -32.76 11.63 -24.91
N THR A 4 -31.43 11.65 -24.80
CA THR A 4 -30.55 10.48 -24.77
C THR A 4 -29.87 10.24 -23.41
N LEU A 5 -30.24 10.98 -22.36
CA LEU A 5 -29.78 10.65 -21.02
C LEU A 5 -30.42 9.33 -20.57
N VAL A 6 -29.60 8.30 -20.35
CA VAL A 6 -29.99 6.96 -19.87
C VAL A 6 -30.90 7.00 -18.64
N CYS A 7 -30.85 8.09 -17.87
CA CYS A 7 -31.74 8.40 -16.75
C CYS A 7 -33.25 8.38 -17.11
N LEU A 8 -33.63 8.66 -18.36
CA LEU A 8 -35.01 8.67 -18.84
C LEU A 8 -35.35 7.42 -19.68
N SER A 9 -34.40 6.51 -19.89
CA SER A 9 -34.65 5.27 -20.63
C SER A 9 -35.19 4.19 -19.68
N LYS A 10 -36.24 3.47 -20.11
CA LYS A 10 -36.88 2.41 -19.32
C LYS A 10 -35.98 1.19 -19.08
N ALA A 11 -34.93 1.01 -19.88
CA ALA A 11 -34.03 -0.15 -19.81
C ALA A 11 -32.64 0.28 -19.32
N SER A 12 -32.40 0.17 -18.01
CA SER A 12 -31.09 0.44 -17.42
C SER A 12 -30.08 -0.67 -17.77
N ARG A 13 -29.01 -0.33 -18.50
CA ARG A 13 -27.83 -1.19 -18.72
C ARG A 13 -26.74 -1.04 -17.66
N ARG A 14 -27.07 -0.46 -16.49
CA ARG A 14 -26.09 -0.20 -15.41
C ARG A 14 -25.63 -1.51 -14.77
N ALA A 15 -24.33 -1.63 -14.53
CA ALA A 15 -23.75 -2.80 -13.85
C ALA A 15 -24.42 -3.03 -12.47
N LEU A 16 -24.74 -4.29 -12.17
CA LEU A 16 -25.37 -4.68 -10.91
C LEU A 16 -24.45 -4.41 -9.72
N THR A 17 -25.01 -3.83 -8.66
CA THR A 17 -24.34 -3.67 -7.36
C THR A 17 -24.81 -4.79 -6.42
N PRO A 18 -24.11 -5.07 -5.31
CA PRO A 18 -24.52 -6.10 -4.35
C PRO A 18 -25.94 -5.89 -3.76
N LYS A 19 -26.55 -4.72 -3.96
CA LYS A 19 -27.87 -4.35 -3.44
C LYS A 19 -29.00 -4.42 -4.49
N ARG A 20 -28.69 -4.82 -5.72
CA ARG A 20 -29.63 -4.77 -6.87
C ARG A 20 -30.05 -6.16 -7.41
N GLY A 21 -29.64 -7.24 -6.76
CA GLY A 21 -30.02 -8.62 -7.13
C GLY A 21 -30.94 -9.27 -6.09
N ASN A 22 -31.44 -10.46 -6.39
CA ASN A 22 -32.27 -11.26 -5.49
C ASN A 22 -31.41 -12.10 -4.53
N LYS A 23 -32.05 -12.95 -3.70
CA LYS A 23 -31.43 -13.79 -2.66
C LYS A 23 -30.19 -14.58 -3.11
N ASP A 24 -30.19 -15.08 -4.34
CA ASP A 24 -29.09 -15.91 -4.88
C ASP A 24 -27.96 -15.08 -5.50
N PHE A 25 -28.14 -13.76 -5.63
CA PHE A 25 -27.13 -12.89 -6.21
C PHE A 25 -26.11 -12.45 -5.16
N TYR A 26 -24.92 -13.02 -5.22
CA TYR A 26 -23.77 -12.58 -4.44
C TYR A 26 -22.76 -11.83 -5.31
N LYS A 27 -22.35 -10.63 -4.87
CA LYS A 27 -21.27 -9.86 -5.48
C LYS A 27 -20.30 -9.35 -4.40
N GLY A 28 -19.03 -9.72 -4.52
CA GLY A 28 -17.98 -9.28 -3.61
C GLY A 28 -17.59 -7.80 -3.77
N THR A 29 -17.00 -7.22 -2.71
CA THR A 29 -16.62 -5.79 -2.66
C THR A 29 -15.11 -5.56 -2.78
N ARG A 30 -14.38 -6.46 -3.46
CA ARG A 30 -12.91 -6.40 -3.60
C ARG A 30 -12.14 -6.33 -2.28
N GLN A 31 -12.66 -6.93 -1.21
CA GLN A 31 -11.92 -7.01 0.07
C GLN A 31 -10.58 -7.73 -0.08
N ALA A 32 -10.45 -8.62 -1.06
CA ALA A 32 -9.23 -9.34 -1.41
C ALA A 32 -8.22 -8.52 -2.23
N THR A 33 -8.41 -7.21 -2.38
CA THR A 33 -7.57 -6.33 -3.19
C THR A 33 -6.90 -5.30 -2.27
N LEU A 34 -5.61 -5.03 -2.50
CA LEU A 34 -4.88 -3.97 -1.81
C LEU A 34 -5.25 -2.59 -2.38
N PRO A 35 -5.20 -1.51 -1.57
CA PRO A 35 -5.28 -0.15 -2.10
C PRO A 35 -4.20 0.03 -3.18
N GLY A 36 -4.61 0.44 -4.39
CA GLY A 36 -3.67 0.71 -5.49
C GLY A 36 -3.19 -0.51 -6.29
N GLY A 37 -3.66 -1.74 -6.06
CA GLY A 37 -3.21 -2.85 -6.91
C GLY A 37 -3.62 -4.25 -6.51
N LEU A 38 -2.60 -5.09 -6.27
CA LEU A 38 -2.62 -6.54 -6.37
C LEU A 38 -3.75 -7.23 -5.60
N ARG A 39 -4.24 -8.33 -6.17
CA ARG A 39 -5.24 -9.19 -5.54
C ARG A 39 -4.54 -10.23 -4.67
N THR A 40 -4.72 -10.13 -3.35
CA THR A 40 -4.15 -11.05 -2.35
C THR A 40 -4.97 -12.33 -2.18
N GLY A 41 -6.19 -12.37 -2.71
CA GLY A 41 -7.07 -13.53 -2.59
C GLY A 41 -7.88 -13.55 -1.29
N ALA A 42 -8.68 -14.60 -1.10
CA ALA A 42 -9.55 -14.73 0.08
C ALA A 42 -8.76 -15.16 1.33
N PRO A 43 -9.07 -14.64 2.53
CA PRO A 43 -8.33 -14.93 3.77
C PRO A 43 -8.63 -16.32 4.35
N GLY A 44 -9.39 -17.16 3.64
CA GLY A 44 -9.89 -18.42 4.17
C GLY A 44 -10.58 -19.26 3.11
N ARG A 45 -11.27 -20.30 3.56
CA ARG A 45 -12.01 -21.23 2.70
C ARG A 45 -13.39 -21.55 3.25
N PHE A 46 -14.34 -21.74 2.34
CA PHE A 46 -15.66 -22.26 2.68
C PHE A 46 -15.56 -23.75 3.03
N VAL A 47 -16.26 -24.16 4.08
CA VAL A 47 -16.26 -25.53 4.59
C VAL A 47 -17.64 -26.13 4.37
N ILE A 48 -17.69 -27.19 3.56
CA ILE A 48 -18.94 -27.84 3.16
C ILE A 48 -19.52 -28.68 4.30
N ARG A 49 -18.65 -29.36 5.07
CA ARG A 49 -19.03 -30.28 6.16
C ARG A 49 -18.51 -29.75 7.50
N GLY A 50 -19.40 -29.55 8.46
CA GLY A 50 -19.09 -29.02 9.80
C GLY A 50 -20.04 -27.92 10.27
N THR A 51 -19.85 -27.50 11.52
CA THR A 51 -20.61 -26.43 12.19
C THR A 51 -20.17 -25.05 11.70
N ALA A 52 -18.86 -24.82 11.55
CA ALA A 52 -18.32 -23.59 10.96
C ALA A 52 -18.35 -23.66 9.43
N LYS A 53 -19.09 -22.74 8.78
CA LYS A 53 -19.23 -22.69 7.30
C LYS A 53 -18.07 -22.00 6.59
N TYR A 54 -17.27 -21.23 7.30
CA TYR A 54 -16.07 -20.58 6.75
C TYR A 54 -14.94 -20.66 7.77
N ARG A 55 -13.75 -21.05 7.29
CA ARG A 55 -12.54 -21.18 8.12
C ARG A 55 -11.52 -20.14 7.66
N LEU A 56 -11.07 -19.29 8.58
CA LEU A 56 -9.95 -18.39 8.37
C LEU A 56 -8.64 -19.16 8.37
N LEU A 57 -7.71 -18.72 7.53
CA LEU A 57 -6.36 -19.24 7.41
C LEU A 57 -5.41 -18.09 7.74
N ASP A 58 -4.83 -18.10 8.93
CA ASP A 58 -4.02 -16.98 9.45
C ASP A 58 -2.87 -16.62 8.51
N GLU A 59 -2.28 -17.61 7.84
CA GLU A 59 -1.25 -17.44 6.81
C GLU A 59 -1.68 -16.56 5.62
N LYS A 60 -2.99 -16.45 5.36
CA LYS A 60 -3.56 -15.66 4.25
C LYS A 60 -4.23 -14.37 4.74
N VAL A 61 -4.31 -14.17 6.04
CA VAL A 61 -4.84 -12.93 6.61
C VAL A 61 -3.79 -11.85 6.44
N ARG A 62 -4.22 -10.69 5.97
CA ARG A 62 -3.32 -9.54 5.79
C ARG A 62 -3.01 -8.92 7.15
N VAL A 63 -1.74 -8.66 7.38
CA VAL A 63 -1.24 -7.95 8.56
C VAL A 63 -0.48 -6.72 8.08
N PHE A 64 -0.77 -5.56 8.67
CA PHE A 64 -0.02 -4.33 8.44
C PHE A 64 0.96 -4.19 9.60
N VAL A 65 2.25 -4.33 9.31
CA VAL A 65 3.32 -4.21 10.30
C VAL A 65 3.77 -2.76 10.33
N GLY A 66 3.64 -2.13 11.49
CA GLY A 66 4.15 -0.79 11.76
C GLY A 66 5.26 -0.84 12.82
N PRO A 67 6.11 0.20 12.89
CA PRO A 67 7.06 0.37 13.99
C PRO A 67 6.35 0.56 15.33
N GLY A 68 7.09 0.45 16.43
CA GLY A 68 6.55 0.63 17.78
C GLY A 68 5.99 2.03 17.98
N ILE A 69 4.95 2.19 18.81
CA ILE A 69 4.30 3.50 19.01
C ILE A 69 5.26 4.56 19.56
N GLU A 70 6.20 4.15 20.43
CA GLU A 70 7.21 5.03 21.00
C GLU A 70 8.20 5.53 19.93
N GLU A 71 8.61 4.66 19.01
CA GLU A 71 9.50 5.03 17.90
C GLU A 71 8.81 6.02 16.96
N ILE A 72 7.52 5.81 16.67
CA ILE A 72 6.72 6.73 15.85
C ILE A 72 6.61 8.10 16.54
N SER A 73 6.34 8.10 17.84
CA SER A 73 6.10 9.33 18.60
C SER A 73 7.38 10.14 18.79
N ASN A 74 8.50 9.46 19.01
CA ASN A 74 9.82 10.07 19.14
C ASN A 74 10.47 10.39 17.78
N SER A 75 9.85 10.01 16.66
CA SER A 75 10.37 10.30 15.34
C SER A 75 10.30 11.80 15.03
N GLU A 76 11.44 12.33 14.60
CA GLU A 76 11.55 13.68 14.04
C GLU A 76 10.83 13.81 12.70
N LEU A 77 10.61 12.69 11.99
CA LEU A 77 9.96 12.68 10.68
C LEU A 77 8.48 13.06 10.81
N LYS A 78 8.08 14.07 10.03
CA LYS A 78 6.69 14.55 9.95
C LYS A 78 6.12 14.30 8.54
N PRO A 79 4.78 14.18 8.41
CA PRO A 79 4.15 13.97 7.11
C PRO A 79 4.32 15.16 6.14
N TYR A 80 4.75 16.32 6.64
CA TYR A 80 4.95 17.54 5.86
C TYR A 80 6.33 18.12 6.11
N VAL A 81 6.81 18.89 5.12
CA VAL A 81 8.09 19.57 5.17
C VAL A 81 7.86 21.08 5.24
N TYR A 82 8.79 21.81 5.86
CA TYR A 82 8.77 23.27 5.88
C TYR A 82 8.90 23.84 4.46
N GLY A 83 8.00 24.77 4.08
CA GLY A 83 7.88 25.23 2.69
C GLY A 83 9.13 25.93 2.12
N ALA A 84 10.01 26.48 2.97
CA ALA A 84 11.25 27.09 2.52
C ALA A 84 12.45 26.11 2.49
N ALA A 85 12.27 24.87 2.96
CA ALA A 85 13.31 23.87 2.89
C ALA A 85 13.61 23.52 1.43
N ARG A 86 14.87 23.63 1.02
CA ARG A 86 15.33 23.30 -0.33
C ARG A 86 16.30 22.13 -0.24
N LEU A 87 16.11 21.14 -1.11
CA LEU A 87 17.05 20.03 -1.26
C LEU A 87 18.43 20.56 -1.66
N SER A 88 19.46 20.12 -0.94
CA SER A 88 20.85 20.41 -1.27
C SER A 88 21.22 19.77 -2.62
N SER A 89 22.32 20.23 -3.23
CA SER A 89 22.83 19.63 -4.46
C SER A 89 23.18 18.15 -4.29
N GLN A 90 23.56 17.74 -3.08
CA GLN A 90 23.86 16.36 -2.73
C GLN A 90 22.56 15.56 -2.57
N ASP A 91 21.58 16.07 -1.82
CA ASP A 91 20.28 15.42 -1.61
C ASP A 91 19.56 15.18 -2.93
N ARG A 92 19.71 16.09 -3.91
CA ARG A 92 19.14 15.93 -5.26
C ARG A 92 19.77 14.78 -6.03
N ARG A 93 21.08 14.57 -5.88
CA ARG A 93 21.78 13.42 -6.49
C ARG A 93 21.32 12.14 -5.82
N ASP A 94 21.19 12.13 -4.50
CA ASP A 94 20.75 10.96 -3.75
C ASP A 94 19.26 10.62 -4.02
N ALA A 95 18.42 11.63 -4.20
CA ALA A 95 17.03 11.44 -4.65
C ALA A 95 16.94 10.82 -6.06
N GLN A 96 17.89 11.09 -6.95
CA GLN A 96 17.96 10.42 -8.26
C GLN A 96 18.31 8.93 -8.16
N LEU A 97 18.92 8.49 -7.05
CA LEU A 97 19.24 7.09 -6.78
C LEU A 97 18.05 6.30 -6.20
N LEU A 98 17.04 7.00 -5.67
CA LEU A 98 15.77 6.40 -5.22
C LEU A 98 14.81 6.07 -6.37
N VAL A 99 15.13 6.50 -7.60
CA VAL A 99 14.42 6.06 -8.80
C VAL A 99 14.67 4.55 -8.99
N PRO A 100 13.65 3.74 -9.33
CA PRO A 100 13.83 2.32 -9.55
C PRO A 100 14.94 2.10 -10.58
N MET A 101 16.05 1.56 -10.08
CA MET A 101 17.25 1.29 -10.84
C MET A 101 16.89 0.36 -12.00
N LEU A 102 17.12 0.83 -13.23
CA LEU A 102 16.98 0.00 -14.42
C LEU A 102 17.91 -1.23 -14.28
N PRO A 103 17.51 -2.42 -14.73
CA PRO A 103 18.36 -3.60 -14.65
C PRO A 103 19.73 -3.33 -15.31
N GLY A 104 20.82 -3.41 -14.54
CA GLY A 104 22.20 -3.22 -15.03
C GLY A 104 22.99 -2.04 -14.46
N THR A 105 22.37 -1.17 -13.65
CA THR A 105 23.10 -0.10 -12.94
C THR A 105 23.98 -0.66 -11.82
N LYS A 106 25.31 -0.50 -11.94
CA LYS A 106 26.27 -0.98 -10.94
C LYS A 106 26.21 -0.13 -9.67
N VAL A 107 25.81 -0.72 -8.55
CA VAL A 107 25.80 -0.11 -7.22
C VAL A 107 27.26 0.10 -6.75
N LYS A 108 27.73 1.35 -6.72
CA LYS A 108 29.00 1.74 -6.06
C LYS A 108 28.79 2.44 -4.70
N GLN A 109 27.55 2.47 -4.19
CA GLN A 109 27.17 3.35 -3.08
C GLN A 109 27.18 2.66 -1.70
N TRP A 110 26.77 1.38 -1.61
CA TRP A 110 26.58 0.68 -0.33
C TRP A 110 27.85 0.62 0.55
N ARG A 111 29.04 0.70 -0.07
CA ARG A 111 30.32 0.76 0.67
C ARG A 111 30.59 2.12 1.31
N ARG A 112 30.19 3.23 0.68
CA ARG A 112 30.37 4.58 1.21
C ARG A 112 29.38 4.87 2.33
N ASP A 113 28.12 4.46 2.17
CA ASP A 113 27.08 4.71 3.18
C ASP A 113 27.38 3.97 4.50
N ALA A 114 27.97 2.77 4.42
CA ALA A 114 28.41 1.99 5.58
C ALA A 114 29.67 2.56 6.27
N GLU A 115 30.48 3.35 5.56
CA GLU A 115 31.65 4.03 6.13
C GLU A 115 31.26 5.33 6.84
N VAL A 116 30.32 6.10 6.27
CA VAL A 116 29.79 7.32 6.89
C VAL A 116 29.02 7.01 8.16
N SER A 117 28.17 5.97 8.16
CA SER A 117 27.42 5.58 9.37
C SER A 117 28.31 5.12 10.54
N ARG A 118 29.55 4.67 10.26
CA ARG A 118 30.55 4.32 11.29
C ARG A 118 31.27 5.53 11.86
N MET A 119 31.34 6.63 11.09
CA MET A 119 32.02 7.86 11.54
C MET A 119 31.13 8.64 12.52
N ASP A 120 29.82 8.70 12.29
CA ASP A 120 28.88 9.41 13.18
C ASP A 120 28.78 8.78 14.58
N THR A 121 28.93 7.45 14.69
CA THR A 121 28.98 6.76 15.99
C THR A 121 30.26 7.04 16.79
N SER A 122 31.31 7.58 16.15
CA SER A 122 32.59 7.88 16.81
C SER A 122 32.59 9.23 17.50
N SER A 123 31.78 10.18 17.01
CA SER A 123 31.68 11.55 17.54
C SER A 123 30.79 11.68 18.78
N GLU A 124 29.99 10.67 19.11
CA GLU A 124 29.14 10.65 20.30
C GLU A 124 29.81 10.02 21.54
N GLN A 125 31.05 9.52 21.42
CA GLN A 125 31.80 8.85 22.51
C GLN A 125 32.95 9.70 23.09
N SER A 126 32.94 11.03 22.93
CA SER A 126 33.94 11.93 23.53
C SER A 126 33.32 13.01 24.41
#